data_AF-A0A848NPG9-F1
#
_entry.id   AF-A0A848NPG9-F1
#
_cell.length_a   1.000
_cell.length_b   1.000
_cell.length_c   1.000
_cell.angle_alpha   90.00
_cell.angle_beta   90.00
_cell.angle_gamma   90.00
#
_symmetry.space_group_name_H-M   'P 1'
#
loop_
_entity.id
_entity.type
_entity.pdbx_description
1 polymer ?
#
loop_
_entity_poly.entity_id
_entity_poly.type
_entity_poly.pdbx_seq_one_letter_code
_entity_poly.pdbx_strand_id
1 'polypeptide(L)' 'MTRWTTTELTTLVREGPSAKHVGTLGKLIPGHTLAGIRAKARRCGLTLPRGRKTEAMQEAMRHG' A
#
# COMPACT_ATOMS: atom_id res chain seq x y z
N MET A 1 10.27 11.80 3.22
CA MET A 1 9.86 10.37 3.27
C MET A 1 10.49 9.76 4.51
N THR A 2 9.67 9.22 5.41
CA THR A 2 10.11 8.56 6.64
C THR A 2 10.96 7.33 6.28
N ARG A 3 12.03 7.08 7.04
CA ARG A 3 12.88 5.90 6.83
C ARG A 3 12.10 4.65 7.25
N TRP A 4 12.12 3.60 6.42
CA TRP A 4 11.51 2.31 6.77
C TRP A 4 12.27 1.68 7.94
N THR A 5 11.55 1.38 9.01
CA THR A 5 12.11 0.64 10.16
C THR A 5 12.04 -0.87 9.90
N THR A 6 12.86 -1.64 10.62
CA THR A 6 12.83 -3.10 10.55
C THR A 6 11.45 -3.65 10.91
N THR A 7 10.79 -3.09 11.93
CA THR A 7 9.44 -3.51 12.36
C THR A 7 8.41 -3.30 11.25
N GLU A 8 8.42 -2.15 10.58
CA GLU A 8 7.49 -1.88 9.46
C GLU A 8 7.72 -2.85 8.29
N LEU A 9 8.97 -3.22 8.01
CA LEU A 9 9.30 -4.22 6.99
C LEU A 9 8.82 -5.61 7.37
N THR A 10 9.04 -6.03 8.61
CA THR A 10 8.56 -7.31 9.13
C THR A 10 7.03 -7.40 9.05
N THR A 11 6.33 -6.35 9.46
CA THR A 11 4.88 -6.24 9.33
C THR A 11 4.43 -6.33 7.87
N LEU A 12 5.11 -5.61 6.96
CA LEU A 12 4.77 -5.65 5.54
C LEU A 12 4.92 -7.05 4.93
N VAL A 13 6.01 -7.76 5.26
CA VAL A 13 6.27 -9.11 4.74
C VAL A 13 5.29 -10.13 5.31
N ARG A 14 4.99 -10.05 6.61
CA ARG A 14 4.13 -11.00 7.31
C ARG A 14 2.65 -10.82 6.95
N GLU A 15 2.17 -9.57 6.94
CA GLU A 15 0.75 -9.24 6.76
C GLU A 15 0.40 -8.97 5.29
N GLY A 16 1.36 -8.56 4.47
CA GLY A 16 1.16 -8.19 3.07
C GLY A 16 0.39 -9.24 2.24
N PRO A 17 0.81 -10.52 2.24
CA PRO A 17 0.13 -11.58 1.49
C PRO A 17 -1.28 -11.89 1.99
N SER A 18 -1.55 -11.66 3.29
CA SER A 18 -2.84 -11.96 3.93
C SER A 18 -3.79 -10.76 3.95
N ALA A 19 -3.28 -9.56 3.68
CA ALA A 19 -4.07 -8.35 3.69
C ALA A 19 -5.09 -8.37 2.55
N LYS A 20 -6.38 -8.18 2.87
CA LYS A 20 -7.44 -8.06 1.86
C LYS A 20 -7.34 -6.77 1.04
N HIS A 21 -6.86 -5.69 1.67
CA HIS A 21 -6.68 -4.39 1.03
C HIS A 21 -5.45 -3.67 1.59
N VAL A 22 -4.79 -2.87 0.75
CA VAL A 22 -3.65 -2.02 1.14
C VAL A 22 -4.00 -1.03 2.27
N GLY A 23 -5.27 -0.63 2.38
CA GLY A 23 -5.72 0.23 3.49
C GLY A 23 -5.51 -0.40 4.88
N THR A 24 -5.59 -1.72 5.00
CA THR A 24 -5.30 -2.43 6.25
C THR A 24 -3.83 -2.31 6.63
N LEU A 25 -2.93 -2.42 5.65
CA LEU A 25 -1.49 -2.23 5.87
C LEU A 25 -1.15 -0.79 6.28
N GLY A 26 -1.89 0.19 5.76
CA GLY A 26 -1.73 1.59 6.17
C GLY A 26 -2.03 1.84 7.65
N LYS A 27 -2.95 1.07 8.25
CA LYS A 27 -3.23 1.15 9.70
C LYS A 27 -2.10 0.55 10.54
N LEU A 28 -1.41 -0.46 10.02
CA LEU A 28 -0.29 -1.13 10.69
C LEU A 28 1.05 -0.42 10.46
N ILE A 29 1.13 0.40 9.41
CA ILE A 29 2.32 1.15 8.99
C ILE A 29 1.93 2.62 8.80
N PRO A 30 1.57 3.33 9.89
CA PRO A 30 1.01 4.69 9.81
C PRO A 30 2.04 5.74 9.35
N GLY A 31 3.34 5.44 9.45
CA GLY A 31 4.43 6.32 9.04
C GLY A 31 4.59 6.48 7.52
N HIS A 32 3.83 5.73 6.72
CA HIS A 32 3.97 5.68 5.25
C HIS A 32 2.62 5.81 4.54
N THR A 33 2.64 6.48 3.39
CA THR A 33 1.45 6.57 2.53
C THR A 33 1.14 5.21 1.89
N LEU A 34 -0.13 4.98 1.53
CA LEU A 34 -0.54 3.75 0.82
C LEU A 34 0.25 3.52 -0.48
N ALA A 35 0.61 4.61 -1.18
CA ALA A 35 1.47 4.55 -2.37
C ALA A 35 2.89 4.11 -2.01
N GLY A 36 3.47 4.64 -0.93
CA GLY A 36 4.77 4.22 -0.42
C GLY A 36 4.80 2.75 0.00
N ILE A 37 3.74 2.27 0.65
CA ILE A 37 3.57 0.86 1.03
C ILE A 37 3.53 -0.04 -0.21
N ARG A 38 2.77 0.33 -1.24
CA ARG A 38 2.74 -0.42 -2.51
C ARG A 38 4.09 -0.44 -3.21
N ALA A 39 4.78 0.70 -3.27
CA ALA A 39 6.10 0.79 -3.88
C ALA A 39 7.11 -0.09 -3.15
N LYS A 40 7.07 -0.09 -1.81
CA LYS A 40 7.95 -0.92 -0.99
C LYS A 40 7.65 -2.40 -1.14
N ALA A 41 6.38 -2.79 -1.09
CA ALA A 41 5.98 -4.17 -1.27
C ALA A 41 6.44 -4.73 -2.63
N ARG A 42 6.29 -3.94 -3.71
CA ARG A 42 6.80 -4.31 -5.03
C ARG A 42 8.32 -4.51 -5.03
N ARG A 43 9.08 -3.62 -4.36
CA ARG A 43 10.54 -3.78 -4.22
C ARG A 43 10.93 -5.03 -3.41
N CYS A 44 10.08 -5.46 -2.50
CA CYS A 44 10.25 -6.69 -1.73
C CYS A 44 9.72 -7.94 -2.44
N GLY A 45 9.24 -7.84 -3.70
CA GLY A 45 8.64 -8.97 -4.42
C GLY A 45 7.27 -9.41 -3.91
N LEU A 46 6.63 -8.62 -3.04
CA LEU A 46 5.34 -8.94 -2.46
C LEU A 46 4.22 -8.51 -3.40
N THR A 47 3.26 -9.41 -3.64
CA THR A 47 2.04 -9.10 -4.38
C THR A 47 0.98 -8.61 -3.41
N LEU A 48 0.66 -7.31 -3.46
CA LEU A 48 -0.43 -6.73 -2.69
C LEU A 48 -1.73 -6.73 -3.49
N PRO A 49 -2.90 -6.77 -2.81
CA PRO A 49 -4.18 -6.61 -3.47
C PRO A 49 -4.23 -5.28 -4.21
N ARG A 50 -4.48 -5.34 -5.52
CA ARG A 50 -4.83 -4.17 -6.31
C ARG A 50 -6.24 -3.81 -5.88
N GLY A 51 -6.34 -2.91 -4.90
CA GLY A 51 -7.63 -2.31 -4.53
C GLY A 51 -8.32 -1.89 -5.81
N ARG A 52 -9.56 -2.37 -6.00
CA ARG A 52 -10.44 -1.98 -7.11
C ARG A 52 -10.32 -0.46 -7.21
N LYS A 53 -9.79 0.06 -8.32
CA LYS A 53 -9.79 1.50 -8.56
C LYS A 53 -11.23 1.92 -8.41
N THR A 54 -11.53 2.67 -7.36
CA THR A 54 -12.81 3.35 -7.24
C THR A 54 -12.93 4.19 -8.50
N GLU A 55 -13.91 3.84 -9.33
CA GLU A 55 -14.22 4.46 -10.62
C GLU A 55 -14.35 6.00 -10.50
N ALA A 56 -14.58 6.51 -9.28
CA ALA A 56 -14.59 7.92 -8.92
C ALA A 56 -13.31 8.73 -9.26
N MET A 57 -12.13 8.12 -9.41
CA MET A 57 -10.90 8.86 -9.74
C MET A 57 -10.65 9.00 -11.25
N GLN A 58 -11.31 8.21 -12.11
CA GLN A 58 -11.17 8.39 -13.57
C GLN A 58 -12.12 9.45 -14.13
N GLU A 59 -13.28 9.67 -13.52
CA GLU A 59 -14.24 10.69 -13.99
C GLU A 59 -13.69 12.12 -13.82
N ALA A 60 -12.90 12.37 -12.77
CA ALA A 60 -12.24 13.65 -12.53
C ALA A 60 -11.12 14.01 -13.54
N MET A 61 -10.64 13.06 -14.34
CA MET A 61 -9.57 13.28 -15.33
C MET A 61 -10.10 13.41 -16.77
N ARG A 62 -11.41 13.27 -16.97
CA ARG A 62 -12.07 13.35 -18.30
C ARG A 62 -12.70 14.72 -18.58
N HIS A 63 -12.79 15.59 -17.57
CA HIS A 63 -13.37 16.94 -17.65
C HIS A 63 -12.39 18.03 -17.19
N GLY A 64 -11.12 17.92 -17.58
CA GLY A 64 -10.11 18.97 -17.44
C GLY A 64 -9.70 19.50 -18.81
#